data_AF-A0A914VUR1-F1
#
_entry.id   AF-A0A914VUR1-F1
#
_cell.length_a   1.000
_cell.length_b   1.000
_cell.length_c   1.000
_cell.angle_alpha   90.00
_cell.angle_beta   90.00
_cell.angle_gamma   90.00
#
_symmetry.space_group_name_H-M   'P 1'
#
loop_
_entity.id
_entity.type
_entity.pdbx_description
1 polymer ?
#
loop_
_entity_poly.entity_id
_entity_poly.type
_entity_poly.pdbx_seq_one_letter_code
_entity_poly.pdbx_strand_id
1 'polypeptide(L)'
;MIIAFRGTTTKLQLFVQTAYTLGPKEEFYAMGKVQRYFKDALEAIWSNVQPFLELADYKSYSISFTGHSLGGALASLAAVRTVKDGYRTSNQIKLITFGQPRVGDSTFAAMHDQLIPYSFRIVNKADLVPHLPPCKTTNDMCDPDPERKSAYHHGTEIWYSNGMDVNATYRVCAGLPFDEDNTCSNSLPDLSFKVDDHTHYFDQMVSQFGKSGCIDDD
;
A
#
# COMPACT_ATOMS: atom_id res chain seq x y z
N MET A 1 18.59 5.12 -1.64
CA MET A 1 17.84 6.07 -0.80
C MET A 1 16.54 5.42 -0.36
N ILE A 2 16.09 5.62 0.88
CA ILE A 2 14.80 5.11 1.35
C ILE A 2 13.91 6.30 1.72
N ILE A 3 12.68 6.32 1.22
CA ILE A 3 11.67 7.30 1.58
C ILE A 3 10.52 6.55 2.25
N ALA A 4 10.36 6.78 3.55
CA ALA A 4 9.35 6.14 4.37
C ALA A 4 8.23 7.12 4.71
N PHE A 5 6.99 6.73 4.42
CA PHE A 5 5.80 7.51 4.76
C PHE A 5 5.16 6.95 6.03
N ARG A 6 4.91 7.84 6.98
CA ARG A 6 4.24 7.50 8.24
C ARG A 6 2.74 7.21 7.98
N GLY A 7 2.21 6.20 8.66
CA GLY A 7 0.78 5.92 8.73
C GLY A 7 -0.01 6.94 9.57
N THR A 8 -1.28 6.62 9.84
CA THR A 8 -2.17 7.49 10.63
C THR A 8 -1.72 7.60 12.09
N THR A 9 -1.89 8.79 12.68
CA THR A 9 -1.71 9.03 14.12
C THR A 9 -3.01 8.96 14.91
N THR A 10 -4.13 8.92 14.20
CA THR A 10 -5.48 8.84 14.73
C THR A 10 -5.81 7.41 15.15
N LYS A 11 -6.84 7.23 16.01
CA LYS A 11 -7.36 5.89 16.33
C LYS A 11 -7.68 5.12 15.04
N LEU A 12 -7.09 3.94 14.91
CA LEU A 12 -7.23 3.10 13.71
C LEU A 12 -8.69 2.79 13.35
N GLN A 13 -9.54 2.62 14.37
CA GLN A 13 -10.98 2.46 14.17
C GLN A 13 -11.63 3.65 13.45
N LEU A 14 -11.23 4.88 13.77
CA LEU A 14 -11.75 6.07 13.10
C LEU A 14 -11.26 6.15 11.66
N PHE A 15 -10.00 5.74 11.41
CA PHE A 15 -9.48 5.61 10.05
C PHE A 15 -10.30 4.58 9.26
N VAL A 16 -10.54 3.39 9.82
CA VAL A 16 -11.35 2.33 9.18
C VAL A 16 -12.74 2.85 8.82
N GLN A 17 -13.44 3.51 9.76
CA GLN A 17 -14.75 4.12 9.48
C GLN A 17 -14.68 5.12 8.33
N THR A 18 -13.65 5.97 8.31
CA THR A 18 -13.42 6.94 7.24
C THR A 18 -13.05 6.24 5.92
N ALA A 19 -12.35 5.12 5.98
CA ALA A 19 -11.90 4.35 4.83
C ALA A 19 -13.09 3.73 4.08
N TYR A 20 -14.15 3.34 4.78
CA TYR A 20 -15.41 2.91 4.16
C TYR A 20 -16.13 4.05 3.42
N THR A 21 -15.87 5.31 3.80
CA THR A 21 -16.48 6.49 3.20
C THR A 21 -15.47 7.32 2.40
N LEU A 22 -14.36 6.73 1.93
CA LEU A 22 -13.40 7.48 1.12
C LEU A 22 -14.15 8.11 -0.05
N GLY A 23 -13.93 9.42 -0.23
CA GLY A 23 -14.61 10.24 -1.22
C GLY A 23 -14.37 9.78 -2.66
N PRO A 24 -14.80 10.57 -3.65
CA PRO A 24 -14.66 10.17 -5.05
C PRO A 24 -13.18 9.91 -5.41
N LYS A 25 -12.95 8.90 -6.26
CA LYS A 25 -11.64 8.70 -6.88
C LYS A 25 -11.40 9.80 -7.91
N GLU A 26 -10.16 10.28 -8.01
CA GLU A 26 -9.74 11.30 -8.96
C GLU A 26 -8.66 10.76 -9.90
N GLU A 27 -8.61 11.31 -11.11
CA GLU A 27 -7.58 11.02 -12.11
C GLU A 27 -6.17 11.24 -11.52
N PHE A 28 -5.25 10.32 -11.85
CA PHE A 28 -3.85 10.40 -11.49
C PHE A 28 -2.95 9.97 -12.67
N TYR A 29 -2.29 10.96 -13.31
CA TYR A 29 -1.26 10.78 -14.35
C TYR A 29 -1.70 10.08 -15.65
N ALA A 30 -2.97 10.19 -16.02
CA ALA A 30 -3.66 9.42 -17.06
C ALA A 30 -3.55 7.90 -16.88
N MET A 31 -3.36 7.44 -15.63
CA MET A 31 -3.16 6.02 -15.32
C MET A 31 -4.40 5.36 -14.72
N GLY A 32 -5.50 6.09 -14.54
CA GLY A 32 -6.69 5.61 -13.84
C GLY A 32 -7.05 6.57 -12.71
N LYS A 33 -7.88 6.11 -11.76
CA LYS A 33 -8.29 6.95 -10.64
C LYS A 33 -7.80 6.42 -9.31
N VAL A 34 -7.38 7.32 -8.45
CA VAL A 34 -6.91 7.02 -7.08
C VAL A 34 -7.85 7.67 -6.07
N GLN A 35 -7.92 7.13 -4.85
CA GLN A 35 -8.71 7.75 -3.79
C GLN A 35 -8.20 9.16 -3.53
N ARG A 36 -9.09 10.16 -3.68
CA ARG A 36 -8.74 11.57 -3.49
C ARG A 36 -8.06 11.83 -2.16
N TYR A 37 -8.53 11.18 -1.10
CA TYR A 37 -7.94 11.30 0.23
C TYR A 37 -6.43 11.00 0.25
N PHE A 38 -5.98 9.94 -0.42
CA PHE A 38 -4.55 9.60 -0.48
C PHE A 38 -3.77 10.58 -1.37
N LYS A 39 -4.37 11.00 -2.49
CA LYS A 39 -3.77 11.99 -3.39
C LYS A 39 -3.57 13.34 -2.69
N ASP A 40 -4.59 13.88 -2.04
CA ASP A 40 -4.55 15.15 -1.32
C ASP A 40 -3.53 15.08 -0.17
N ALA A 41 -3.46 13.95 0.54
CA ALA A 41 -2.49 13.74 1.59
C ALA A 41 -1.04 13.69 1.07
N LEU A 42 -0.80 13.06 -0.09
CA LEU A 42 0.52 13.08 -0.73
C LEU A 42 0.90 14.50 -1.17
N GLU A 43 -0.03 15.23 -1.80
CA GLU A 43 0.22 16.59 -2.28
C GLU A 43 0.61 17.52 -1.13
N ALA A 44 -0.08 17.41 0.01
CA ALA A 44 0.19 18.23 1.19
C ALA A 44 1.61 18.05 1.76
N ILE A 45 2.26 16.92 1.51
CA ILE A 45 3.61 16.62 2.03
C ILE A 45 4.68 16.56 0.93
N TRP A 46 4.31 16.69 -0.35
CA TRP A 46 5.23 16.46 -1.47
C TRP A 46 6.40 17.44 -1.48
N SER A 47 6.18 18.68 -1.06
CA SER A 47 7.22 19.71 -0.92
C SER A 47 8.35 19.31 0.05
N ASN A 48 8.09 18.38 0.98
CA ASN A 48 9.10 17.83 1.88
C ASN A 48 9.90 16.69 1.23
N VAL A 49 9.36 16.04 0.20
CA VAL A 49 9.97 14.89 -0.48
C VAL A 49 10.79 15.34 -1.68
N GLN A 50 10.22 16.22 -2.51
CA GLN A 50 10.78 16.66 -3.78
C GLN A 50 12.24 17.13 -3.70
N PRO A 51 12.67 17.95 -2.70
CA PRO A 51 14.06 18.41 -2.64
C PRO A 51 15.06 17.25 -2.62
N PHE A 52 14.76 16.16 -1.89
CA PHE A 52 15.65 14.99 -1.81
C PHE A 52 15.73 14.20 -3.12
N LEU A 53 14.69 14.27 -3.96
CA LEU A 53 14.68 13.64 -5.29
C LEU A 53 15.57 14.40 -6.29
N GLU A 54 15.67 15.72 -6.11
CA GLU A 54 16.39 16.67 -6.97
C GLU A 54 17.88 16.82 -6.61
N LEU A 55 18.26 16.51 -5.36
CA LEU A 55 19.66 16.57 -4.89
C LEU A 55 20.59 15.82 -5.83
N ALA A 56 21.59 16.53 -6.36
CA ALA A 56 22.52 16.03 -7.37
C ALA A 56 23.24 14.74 -6.91
N ASP A 57 23.67 14.71 -5.66
CA ASP A 57 24.38 13.58 -5.06
C ASP A 57 23.56 12.28 -5.03
N TYR A 58 22.22 12.39 -5.09
CA TYR A 58 21.32 11.25 -5.03
C TYR A 58 20.69 10.90 -6.37
N LYS A 59 20.92 11.68 -7.45
CA LYS A 59 20.26 11.48 -8.76
C LYS A 59 20.48 10.10 -9.36
N SER A 60 21.65 9.48 -9.14
CA SER A 60 21.94 8.14 -9.64
C SER A 60 21.39 7.01 -8.76
N TYR A 61 20.94 7.32 -7.54
CA TYR A 61 20.57 6.31 -6.57
C TYR A 61 19.19 5.74 -6.88
N SER A 62 19.05 4.42 -6.76
CA SER A 62 17.75 3.79 -6.64
C SER A 62 17.04 4.25 -5.36
N ILE A 63 15.72 4.30 -5.44
CA ILE A 63 14.84 4.75 -4.36
C ILE A 63 13.94 3.59 -3.94
N SER A 64 13.94 3.30 -2.65
CA SER A 64 12.96 2.41 -2.04
C SER A 64 11.90 3.25 -1.34
N PHE A 65 10.66 3.11 -1.80
CA PHE A 65 9.50 3.68 -1.15
C PHE A 65 8.89 2.65 -0.20
N THR A 66 8.52 3.11 0.98
CA THR A 66 7.85 2.25 1.95
C THR A 66 6.90 3.04 2.83
N GLY A 67 5.99 2.34 3.49
CA GLY A 67 5.07 2.89 4.44
C GLY A 67 4.11 1.84 4.96
N HIS A 68 3.61 2.09 6.16
CA HIS A 68 2.59 1.27 6.82
C HIS A 68 1.24 1.96 6.76
N SER A 69 0.15 1.20 6.59
CA SER A 69 -1.22 1.74 6.59
C SER A 69 -1.42 2.81 5.51
N LEU A 70 -1.98 3.97 5.88
CA LEU A 70 -2.01 5.18 5.05
C LEU A 70 -0.65 5.49 4.40
N GLY A 71 0.45 5.32 5.13
CA GLY A 71 1.80 5.55 4.60
C GLY A 71 2.11 4.64 3.41
N GLY A 72 1.59 3.41 3.39
CA GLY A 72 1.72 2.50 2.24
C GLY A 72 1.02 3.05 1.00
N ALA A 73 -0.17 3.63 1.16
CA ALA A 73 -0.88 4.28 0.05
C ALA A 73 -0.12 5.50 -0.48
N LEU A 74 0.42 6.34 0.41
CA LEU A 74 1.24 7.49 0.03
C LEU A 74 2.54 7.07 -0.67
N ALA A 75 3.19 6.01 -0.19
CA ALA A 75 4.40 5.46 -0.79
C ALA A 75 4.18 4.97 -2.23
N SER A 76 3.04 4.32 -2.50
CA SER A 76 2.64 3.91 -3.85
C SER A 76 2.45 5.11 -4.79
N LEU A 77 1.66 6.10 -4.37
CA LEU A 77 1.44 7.30 -5.17
C LEU A 77 2.73 8.09 -5.39
N ALA A 78 3.60 8.16 -4.38
CA ALA A 78 4.91 8.80 -4.46
C ALA A 78 5.84 8.08 -5.43
N ALA A 79 5.84 6.74 -5.46
CA ALA A 79 6.62 5.95 -6.41
C ALA A 79 6.21 6.25 -7.85
N VAL A 80 4.90 6.25 -8.14
CA VAL A 80 4.37 6.62 -9.46
C VAL A 80 4.75 8.05 -9.83
N ARG A 81 4.48 9.02 -8.94
CA ARG A 81 4.82 10.44 -9.17
C ARG A 81 6.31 10.62 -9.46
N THR A 82 7.18 9.93 -8.72
CA THR A 82 8.63 10.01 -8.90
C THR A 82 9.06 9.61 -10.31
N VAL A 83 8.42 8.59 -10.89
CA VAL A 83 8.70 8.18 -12.27
C VAL A 83 8.04 9.11 -13.28
N LYS A 84 6.77 9.47 -13.06
CA LYS A 84 5.99 10.30 -14.00
C LYS A 84 6.50 11.73 -14.11
N ASP A 85 7.02 12.30 -13.04
CA ASP A 85 7.65 13.63 -13.02
C ASP A 85 9.12 13.59 -13.48
N GLY A 86 9.65 12.40 -13.83
CA GLY A 86 10.99 12.26 -14.40
C GLY A 86 12.14 12.32 -13.39
N TYR A 87 11.87 12.19 -12.09
CA TYR A 87 12.93 12.16 -11.08
C TYR A 87 13.75 10.87 -11.20
N ARG A 88 13.12 9.71 -11.42
CA ARG A 88 13.80 8.42 -11.62
C ARG A 88 13.11 7.59 -12.70
N THR A 89 13.83 6.62 -13.26
CA THR A 89 13.24 5.62 -14.16
C THR A 89 12.62 4.46 -13.36
N SER A 90 11.69 3.72 -13.98
CA SER A 90 11.00 2.57 -13.36
C SER A 90 11.92 1.56 -12.68
N ASN A 91 13.05 1.21 -13.32
CA ASN A 91 14.03 0.24 -12.79
C ASN A 91 14.85 0.77 -11.60
N GLN A 92 14.76 2.06 -11.29
CA GLN A 92 15.39 2.65 -10.11
C GLN A 92 14.43 2.69 -8.91
N ILE A 93 13.18 2.28 -9.07
CA ILE A 93 12.18 2.30 -8.01
C ILE A 93 11.95 0.90 -7.44
N LYS A 94 11.90 0.82 -6.11
CA LYS A 94 11.39 -0.34 -5.37
C LYS A 94 10.29 0.14 -4.44
N LEU A 95 9.17 -0.58 -4.37
CA LEU A 95 8.07 -0.30 -3.47
C LEU A 95 7.81 -1.53 -2.60
N ILE A 96 7.88 -1.36 -1.28
CA ILE A 96 7.49 -2.38 -0.31
C ILE A 96 6.63 -1.72 0.75
N THR A 97 5.38 -2.13 0.89
CA THR A 97 4.42 -1.53 1.83
C THR A 97 3.91 -2.55 2.84
N PHE A 98 3.35 -2.07 3.95
CA PHE A 98 2.85 -2.90 5.04
C PHE A 98 1.41 -2.53 5.33
N GLY A 99 0.47 -3.48 5.22
CA GLY A 99 -0.94 -3.21 5.50
C GLY A 99 -1.52 -2.11 4.61
N GLN A 100 -1.06 -2.01 3.36
CA GLN A 100 -1.47 -0.95 2.45
C GLN A 100 -2.94 -1.13 2.04
N PRO A 101 -3.81 -0.10 2.17
CA PRO A 101 -5.17 -0.13 1.65
C PRO A 101 -5.20 -0.05 0.12
N ARG A 102 -6.33 -0.43 -0.49
CA ARG A 102 -6.55 -0.25 -1.94
C ARG A 102 -6.50 1.23 -2.32
N VAL A 103 -5.59 1.58 -3.22
CA VAL A 103 -5.25 2.98 -3.54
C VAL A 103 -6.09 3.55 -4.67
N GLY A 104 -6.42 2.74 -5.68
CA GLY A 104 -7.08 3.21 -6.89
C GLY A 104 -8.04 2.21 -7.49
N ASP A 105 -8.45 2.45 -8.73
CA ASP A 105 -9.21 1.50 -9.53
C ASP A 105 -8.32 0.48 -10.26
N SER A 106 -8.93 -0.49 -10.92
CA SER A 106 -8.21 -1.54 -11.65
C SER A 106 -7.36 -1.00 -12.81
N THR A 107 -7.77 0.11 -13.44
CA THR A 107 -6.96 0.81 -14.43
C THR A 107 -5.68 1.34 -13.79
N PHE A 108 -5.78 2.04 -12.65
CA PHE A 108 -4.61 2.49 -11.89
C PHE A 108 -3.74 1.32 -11.49
N ALA A 109 -4.32 0.21 -11.06
CA ALA A 109 -3.56 -0.95 -10.65
C ALA A 109 -2.71 -1.56 -11.77
N ALA A 110 -3.35 -1.83 -12.92
CA ALA A 110 -2.65 -2.38 -14.07
C ALA A 110 -1.53 -1.45 -14.57
N MET A 111 -1.79 -0.14 -14.60
CA MET A 111 -0.80 0.85 -15.02
C MET A 111 0.32 1.03 -13.99
N HIS A 112 0.01 0.93 -12.69
CA HIS A 112 0.99 0.95 -11.61
C HIS A 112 1.98 -0.19 -11.78
N ASP A 113 1.52 -1.41 -12.01
CA ASP A 113 2.39 -2.59 -12.05
C ASP A 113 3.28 -2.65 -13.29
N GLN A 114 2.82 -2.06 -14.39
CA GLN A 114 3.70 -1.80 -15.53
C GLN A 114 4.78 -0.78 -15.21
N LEU A 115 4.43 0.28 -14.47
CA LEU A 115 5.35 1.39 -14.18
C LEU A 115 6.34 1.05 -13.06
N ILE A 116 5.93 0.30 -12.04
CA ILE A 116 6.67 -0.02 -10.82
C ILE A 116 6.71 -1.54 -10.64
N PRO A 117 7.52 -2.27 -11.45
CA PRO A 117 7.50 -3.74 -11.46
C PRO A 117 8.04 -4.37 -10.17
N TYR A 118 8.88 -3.65 -9.41
CA TYR A 118 9.30 -4.09 -8.08
C TYR A 118 8.36 -3.49 -7.04
N SER A 119 7.19 -4.11 -6.88
CA SER A 119 6.13 -3.66 -5.97
C SER A 119 5.58 -4.84 -5.16
N PHE A 120 5.72 -4.77 -3.84
CA PHE A 120 5.24 -5.80 -2.92
C PHE A 120 4.42 -5.22 -1.77
N ARG A 121 3.29 -5.84 -1.47
CA ARG A 121 2.44 -5.51 -0.32
C ARG A 121 2.52 -6.60 0.72
N ILE A 122 3.05 -6.30 1.90
CA ILE A 122 3.14 -7.25 3.00
C ILE A 122 1.85 -7.18 3.83
N VAL A 123 1.21 -8.33 4.02
CA VAL A 123 -0.06 -8.46 4.75
C VAL A 123 0.09 -9.45 5.90
N ASN A 124 -0.30 -9.04 7.11
CA ASN A 124 -0.24 -9.85 8.32
C ASN A 124 -1.62 -10.45 8.65
N LYS A 125 -1.68 -11.79 8.81
CA LYS A 125 -2.87 -12.53 9.27
C LYS A 125 -4.16 -12.02 8.62
N ALA A 126 -5.12 -11.57 9.42
CA ALA A 126 -6.41 -11.04 8.99
C ALA A 126 -6.45 -9.50 9.12
N ASP A 127 -5.36 -8.81 8.81
CA ASP A 127 -5.32 -7.35 8.78
C ASP A 127 -6.46 -6.77 7.92
N LEU A 128 -7.35 -6.00 8.54
CA LEU A 128 -8.51 -5.41 7.89
C LEU A 128 -8.13 -4.35 6.83
N VAL A 129 -7.03 -3.62 7.03
CA VAL A 129 -6.75 -2.40 6.25
C VAL A 129 -6.48 -2.65 4.77
N PRO A 130 -5.73 -3.70 4.36
CA PRO A 130 -5.63 -4.09 2.96
C PRO A 130 -6.97 -4.33 2.28
N HIS A 131 -8.01 -4.73 3.01
CA HIS A 131 -9.32 -4.98 2.43
C HIS A 131 -10.19 -3.71 2.35
N LEU A 132 -9.61 -2.53 2.62
CA LEU A 132 -10.28 -1.23 2.53
C LEU A 132 -9.65 -0.33 1.46
N PRO A 133 -10.46 0.49 0.77
CA PRO A 133 -11.92 0.37 0.68
C PRO A 133 -12.32 -0.97 0.06
N PRO A 134 -13.55 -1.45 0.28
CA PRO A 134 -14.01 -2.69 -0.33
C PRO A 134 -13.92 -2.64 -1.86
N CYS A 135 -13.39 -3.70 -2.47
CA CYS A 135 -13.46 -3.92 -3.92
C CYS A 135 -14.85 -4.46 -4.35
N LYS A 136 -15.61 -5.00 -3.38
CA LYS A 136 -16.90 -5.65 -3.56
C LYS A 136 -18.03 -4.66 -3.29
N THR A 137 -19.00 -4.59 -4.20
CA THR A 137 -20.27 -3.87 -3.99
C THR A 137 -21.45 -4.82 -3.78
N THR A 138 -21.26 -6.12 -4.06
CA THR A 138 -22.18 -7.27 -3.93
C THR A 138 -21.41 -8.50 -3.39
N ASN A 139 -22.02 -9.68 -3.30
CA ASN A 139 -21.36 -10.95 -2.94
C ASN A 139 -20.32 -11.46 -3.98
N ASP A 140 -19.95 -10.63 -4.96
CA ASP A 140 -18.99 -11.00 -6.00
C ASP A 140 -17.54 -10.80 -5.54
N MET A 141 -16.62 -11.54 -6.15
CA MET A 141 -15.17 -11.38 -5.97
C MET A 141 -14.72 -9.99 -6.45
N CYS A 142 -13.52 -9.53 -6.03
CA CYS A 142 -12.95 -8.29 -6.57
C CYS A 142 -12.83 -8.42 -8.10
N ASP A 143 -13.61 -7.62 -8.84
CA ASP A 143 -13.64 -7.70 -10.30
C ASP A 143 -12.73 -6.60 -10.89
N PRO A 144 -11.74 -6.96 -11.73
CA PRO A 144 -10.88 -5.97 -12.39
C PRO A 144 -11.60 -5.17 -13.49
N ASP A 145 -12.89 -5.39 -13.75
CA ASP A 145 -13.69 -4.62 -14.71
C ASP A 145 -13.58 -3.10 -14.48
N PRO A 146 -12.95 -2.35 -15.41
CA PRO A 146 -12.81 -0.90 -15.31
C PRO A 146 -14.14 -0.15 -15.22
N GLU A 147 -15.23 -0.71 -15.74
CA GLU A 147 -16.55 -0.08 -15.71
C GLU A 147 -17.12 0.00 -14.29
N ARG A 148 -16.80 -0.98 -13.44
CA ARG A 148 -17.24 -1.02 -12.04
C ARG A 148 -16.59 0.07 -11.19
N LYS A 149 -15.41 0.56 -11.59
CA LYS A 149 -14.63 1.59 -10.88
C LYS A 149 -14.45 1.25 -9.39
N SER A 150 -14.43 -0.03 -9.03
CA SER A 150 -14.20 -0.50 -7.66
C SER A 150 -12.78 -0.15 -7.21
N ALA A 151 -12.55 -0.12 -5.89
CA ALA A 151 -11.17 -0.07 -5.40
C ALA A 151 -10.47 -1.40 -5.74
N TYR A 152 -9.22 -1.34 -6.18
CA TYR A 152 -8.45 -2.51 -6.61
C TYR A 152 -6.99 -2.38 -6.17
N HIS A 153 -6.38 -3.50 -5.80
CA HIS A 153 -4.97 -3.57 -5.45
C HIS A 153 -4.03 -3.59 -6.64
N HIS A 154 -2.79 -3.20 -6.40
CA HIS A 154 -1.66 -3.24 -7.34
C HIS A 154 -0.41 -3.76 -6.64
N GLY A 155 0.45 -4.47 -7.35
CA GLY A 155 1.65 -5.08 -6.81
C GLY A 155 1.39 -6.48 -6.26
N THR A 156 2.45 -7.22 -5.98
CA THR A 156 2.28 -8.60 -5.49
C THR A 156 2.07 -8.62 -3.98
N GLU A 157 0.99 -9.26 -3.52
CA GLU A 157 0.80 -9.51 -2.09
C GLU A 157 1.75 -10.61 -1.60
N ILE A 158 2.37 -10.35 -0.44
CA ILE A 158 3.12 -11.31 0.35
C ILE A 158 2.37 -11.49 1.68
N TRP A 159 1.68 -12.62 1.81
CA TRP A 159 0.78 -12.87 2.91
C TRP A 159 1.38 -13.79 3.97
N TYR A 160 1.44 -13.31 5.20
CA TYR A 160 1.85 -14.06 6.38
C TYR A 160 0.59 -14.49 7.15
N SER A 161 0.05 -15.66 6.81
CA SER A 161 -1.26 -16.10 7.33
C SER A 161 -1.25 -16.46 8.82
N ASN A 162 -0.10 -16.83 9.38
CA ASN A 162 0.02 -17.36 10.75
C ASN A 162 0.83 -16.44 11.69
N GLY A 163 1.17 -15.22 11.28
CA GLY A 163 2.03 -14.30 12.01
C GLY A 163 3.39 -14.12 11.37
N MET A 164 4.25 -13.32 12.01
CA MET A 164 5.50 -12.83 11.42
C MET A 164 6.69 -13.01 12.37
N ASP A 165 6.71 -14.10 13.15
CA ASP A 165 7.89 -14.46 13.92
C ASP A 165 9.08 -14.85 13.03
N VAL A 166 10.26 -15.04 13.62
CA VAL A 166 11.51 -15.35 12.91
C VAL A 166 11.45 -16.61 12.03
N ASN A 167 10.54 -17.55 12.33
CA ASN A 167 10.33 -18.79 11.58
C ASN A 167 9.04 -18.75 10.74
N ALA A 168 8.38 -17.60 10.66
CA ALA A 168 7.12 -17.47 9.98
C ALA A 168 7.28 -17.71 8.47
N THR A 169 6.37 -18.52 7.94
CA THR A 169 6.25 -18.75 6.51
C THR A 169 5.33 -17.71 5.88
N TYR A 170 5.67 -17.27 4.67
CA TYR A 170 4.81 -16.42 3.87
C TYR A 170 4.36 -17.13 2.59
N ARG A 171 3.31 -16.58 1.98
CA ARG A 171 2.83 -16.95 0.66
C ARG A 171 2.98 -15.77 -0.30
N VAL A 172 3.53 -16.04 -1.48
CA VAL A 172 3.46 -15.10 -2.61
C VAL A 172 2.12 -15.29 -3.31
N CYS A 173 1.32 -14.23 -3.35
CA CYS A 173 -0.04 -14.26 -3.85
C CYS A 173 -0.06 -13.93 -5.34
N ALA A 174 0.04 -14.98 -6.16
CA ALA A 174 0.08 -14.90 -7.62
C ALA A 174 -1.12 -15.59 -8.29
N GLY A 175 -2.16 -15.91 -7.51
CA GLY A 175 -3.40 -16.49 -8.00
C GLY A 175 -4.33 -15.45 -8.62
N LEU A 176 -5.60 -15.83 -8.75
CA LEU A 176 -6.61 -15.04 -9.44
C LEU A 176 -7.71 -14.53 -8.49
N PRO A 177 -8.30 -13.37 -8.81
CA PRO A 177 -7.86 -12.42 -9.85
C PRO A 177 -6.52 -11.78 -9.47
N PHE A 178 -5.77 -11.34 -10.47
CA PHE A 178 -4.42 -10.79 -10.26
C PHE A 178 -4.49 -9.60 -9.29
N ASP A 179 -3.47 -9.45 -8.43
CA ASP A 179 -3.40 -8.49 -7.31
C ASP A 179 -4.45 -8.62 -6.19
N GLU A 180 -5.48 -9.43 -6.38
CA GLU A 180 -6.59 -9.66 -5.45
C GLU A 180 -6.84 -11.18 -5.24
N ASP A 181 -5.77 -11.99 -5.24
CA ASP A 181 -5.79 -13.45 -5.18
C ASP A 181 -6.75 -13.98 -4.09
N ASN A 182 -7.86 -14.59 -4.52
CA ASN A 182 -8.91 -15.09 -3.63
C ASN A 182 -8.49 -16.29 -2.78
N THR A 183 -7.30 -16.82 -3.00
CA THR A 183 -6.73 -17.90 -2.20
C THR A 183 -5.73 -17.40 -1.16
N CYS A 184 -5.44 -16.09 -1.13
CA CYS A 184 -4.59 -15.42 -0.14
C CYS A 184 -5.42 -14.76 0.98
N SER A 185 -5.08 -13.56 1.45
CA SER A 185 -5.80 -12.90 2.54
C SER A 185 -7.29 -12.69 2.20
N ASN A 186 -7.63 -12.53 0.92
CA ASN A 186 -9.02 -12.48 0.43
C ASN A 186 -9.80 -13.80 0.60
N SER A 187 -9.14 -14.91 0.94
CA SER A 187 -9.80 -16.19 1.26
C SER A 187 -10.46 -16.21 2.65
N LEU A 188 -10.08 -15.28 3.52
CA LEU A 188 -10.62 -15.20 4.87
C LEU A 188 -12.06 -14.68 4.84
N PRO A 189 -12.96 -15.21 5.68
CA PRO A 189 -14.31 -14.68 5.77
C PRO A 189 -14.29 -13.28 6.41
N ASP A 190 -15.15 -12.37 5.94
CA ASP A 190 -15.14 -10.94 6.31
C ASP A 190 -15.15 -10.67 7.83
N LEU A 191 -15.82 -11.53 8.61
CA LEU A 191 -15.86 -11.45 10.08
C LEU A 191 -14.53 -11.78 10.78
N SER A 192 -13.55 -12.31 10.03
CA SER A 192 -12.23 -12.67 10.56
C SER A 192 -11.28 -11.49 10.61
N PHE A 193 -11.56 -10.42 9.85
CA PHE A 193 -10.65 -9.29 9.74
C PHE A 193 -10.56 -8.51 11.06
N LYS A 194 -9.33 -8.26 11.50
CA LYS A 194 -9.01 -7.66 12.80
C LYS A 194 -8.16 -6.42 12.61
N VAL A 195 -8.50 -5.41 13.41
CA VAL A 195 -7.73 -4.17 13.53
C VAL A 195 -6.38 -4.42 14.22
N ASP A 196 -6.30 -5.40 15.12
CA ASP A 196 -5.09 -5.70 15.88
C ASP A 196 -3.97 -6.27 15.00
N ASP A 197 -4.32 -7.13 14.02
CA ASP A 197 -3.37 -7.72 13.08
C ASP A 197 -2.68 -6.65 12.20
N HIS A 198 -3.28 -5.47 12.08
CA HIS A 198 -2.68 -4.32 11.39
C HIS A 198 -1.53 -3.65 12.15
N THR A 199 -1.43 -3.87 13.47
CA THR A 199 -0.54 -3.06 14.33
C THR A 199 0.86 -3.67 14.53
N HIS A 200 1.04 -4.94 14.16
CA HIS A 200 2.27 -5.69 14.36
C HIS A 200 2.80 -6.23 13.04
N TYR A 201 4.08 -6.01 12.78
CA TYR A 201 4.79 -6.54 11.62
C TYR A 201 6.17 -7.01 12.09
N PHE A 202 6.53 -8.24 11.77
CA PHE A 202 7.77 -8.90 12.23
C PHE A 202 7.97 -8.85 13.76
N ASP A 203 6.93 -9.23 14.50
CA ASP A 203 6.83 -9.16 15.97
C ASP A 203 7.02 -7.78 16.61
N GLN A 204 7.15 -6.73 15.79
CA GLN A 204 7.29 -5.37 16.25
C GLN A 204 5.96 -4.63 16.17
N MET A 205 5.56 -4.00 17.28
CA MET A 205 4.45 -3.06 17.26
C MET A 205 4.90 -1.78 16.55
N VAL A 206 4.51 -1.64 15.28
CA VAL A 206 5.03 -0.61 14.34
C VAL A 206 5.03 0.79 14.96
N SER A 207 3.95 1.15 15.66
CA SER A 207 3.78 2.47 16.26
C SER A 207 4.69 2.74 17.47
N GLN A 208 5.04 1.70 18.24
CA GLN A 208 5.94 1.81 19.39
C GLN A 208 7.40 1.68 18.97
N PHE A 209 7.70 0.79 18.04
CA PHE A 209 9.04 0.57 17.51
C PHE A 209 9.61 1.88 16.93
N GLY A 210 8.84 2.57 16.09
CA GLY A 210 9.25 3.87 15.54
C GLY A 210 9.43 4.97 16.58
N LYS A 211 8.67 4.96 17.68
CA LYS A 211 8.85 5.93 18.79
C LYS A 211 10.07 5.63 19.66
N SER A 212 10.41 4.34 19.78
CA SER A 212 11.49 3.86 20.64
C SER A 212 12.87 3.94 19.96
N GLY A 213 12.94 4.45 18.73
CA GLY A 213 14.19 4.69 18.01
C GLY A 213 14.66 3.53 17.14
N CYS A 214 13.81 2.53 16.87
CA CYS A 214 14.15 1.33 16.08
C CYS A 214 15.42 0.64 16.60
N ILE A 215 15.46 0.34 17.90
CA ILE A 215 16.55 -0.41 18.52
C ILE A 215 16.25 -1.90 18.27
N ASP A 216 17.18 -2.62 17.65
CA ASP A 216 17.07 -4.07 17.49
C ASP A 216 17.13 -4.72 18.90
N ASP A 217 16.26 -5.69 19.18
CA ASP A 217 16.37 -6.50 20.39
C ASP A 217 17.55 -7.46 20.19
N ASP A 218 18.68 -7.20 20.89
CA ASP A 218 19.92 -7.98 20.87
C ASP A 218 19.73 -9.48 21.19
#